data_AF-A0A6I7YZZ1-F1
#
_entry.id   AF-A0A6I7YZZ1-F1
#
_cell.length_a   1.000
_cell.length_b   1.000
_cell.length_c   1.000
_cell.angle_alpha   90.00
_cell.angle_beta   90.00
_cell.angle_gamma   90.00
#
_symmetry.space_group_name_H-M   'P 1'
#
loop_
_entity.id
_entity.type
_entity.pdbx_description
1 polymer ?
#
loop_
_entity_poly.entity_id
_entity_poly.type
_entity_poly.pdbx_seq_one_letter_code
_entity_poly.pdbx_strand_id
1 'polypeptide(L)'
;MTGHPEGGIVFFSRHKAGPPQDGGGGSGDRAAVVVPRPVEEETAFLIPQTEWKQLVVRLDGLEALEARVRRLEADADAERAAVRAQTRSEMGEWADRVERRMRGIETRLRDTLAGFGPLGERVTELTARHEQADERVLALEGGAAVTRRLLDELGEVLDLVRGAQVEERTDLTREDFLVHYELAGRLKALYTQRLPDLIQPRLAAERPRDAVRRQAELIRRLCLALFGPAEDGGVGDPDLDELTRVTTDTGRVGLDQQHQRLLERVGAEASNLSRAMNESGYASRFDFSVAPGTVADPREHALWLSCEAGRPVAFVVCPAYRAADRRLLEPLVFTESGGEG
;
A
#
# COMPACT_ATOMS: atom_id res chain seq x y z
N MET A 1 -50.09 13.07 29.15
CA MET A 1 -51.10 14.16 29.21
C MET A 1 -51.71 14.26 27.83
N THR A 2 -52.89 13.67 27.66
CA THR A 2 -54.19 14.38 27.49
C THR A 2 -54.39 14.80 26.04
N GLY A 3 -55.41 14.36 25.32
CA GLY A 3 -56.54 13.52 25.69
C GLY A 3 -57.41 13.24 24.46
N HIS A 4 -58.16 12.15 24.54
CA HIS A 4 -59.54 12.09 24.03
C HIS A 4 -60.37 13.16 24.76
N PRO A 5 -61.46 13.71 24.17
CA PRO A 5 -62.61 12.89 23.76
C PRO A 5 -63.45 13.40 22.57
N GLU A 6 -64.42 12.55 22.20
CA GLU A 6 -65.82 12.84 21.81
C GLU A 6 -66.10 13.88 20.72
N GLY A 7 -66.99 13.67 19.75
CA GLY A 7 -68.06 12.71 19.59
C GLY A 7 -68.94 13.23 18.44
N GLY A 8 -69.67 12.34 17.76
CA GLY A 8 -70.55 12.76 16.66
C GLY A 8 -71.03 11.60 15.82
N ILE A 9 -71.94 10.81 16.39
CA ILE A 9 -72.72 9.77 15.71
C ILE A 9 -73.87 10.42 14.94
N VAL A 10 -74.13 9.99 13.70
CA VAL A 10 -75.50 9.90 13.16
C VAL A 10 -75.64 8.60 12.33
N PHE A 11 -76.57 7.76 12.76
CA PHE A 11 -77.06 6.53 12.13
C PHE A 11 -78.06 6.81 11.00
N PHE A 12 -78.20 5.88 10.04
CA PHE A 12 -79.45 5.23 9.60
C PHE A 12 -79.09 4.26 8.46
N SER A 13 -78.87 2.98 8.77
CA SER A 13 -79.85 1.87 8.80
C SER A 13 -79.90 1.08 7.49
N ARG A 14 -79.32 -0.11 7.60
CA ARG A 14 -79.29 -1.20 6.64
C ARG A 14 -80.37 -2.19 7.09
N HIS A 15 -81.36 -2.48 6.25
CA HIS A 15 -82.17 -3.68 6.42
C HIS A 15 -82.12 -4.54 5.16
N LYS A 16 -81.53 -5.72 5.37
CA LYS A 16 -81.45 -6.87 4.48
C LYS A 16 -82.47 -7.86 5.05
N ALA A 17 -83.43 -8.32 4.25
CA ALA A 17 -84.18 -9.53 4.54
C ALA A 17 -84.57 -10.17 3.19
N GLY A 18 -84.19 -11.44 3.04
CA GLY A 18 -84.47 -12.29 1.89
C GLY A 18 -85.81 -13.04 2.00
N PRO A 19 -86.04 -14.03 1.12
CA PRO A 19 -87.34 -14.44 0.55
C PRO A 19 -88.07 -15.54 1.35
N PRO A 20 -89.27 -15.99 0.93
CA PRO A 20 -89.43 -17.25 0.15
C PRO A 20 -90.50 -17.17 -0.98
N GLN A 21 -90.37 -17.84 -2.13
CA GLN A 21 -90.67 -19.25 -2.48
C GLN A 21 -92.17 -19.64 -2.67
N ASP A 22 -92.48 -19.98 -3.92
CA ASP A 22 -93.35 -21.02 -4.52
C ASP A 22 -94.52 -21.68 -3.76
N GLY A 23 -95.56 -21.98 -4.57
CA GLY A 23 -96.62 -22.97 -4.32
C GLY A 23 -97.98 -22.27 -4.10
N GLY A 24 -99.03 -22.46 -4.90
CA GLY A 24 -99.45 -23.67 -5.58
C GLY A 24 -100.80 -24.09 -4.99
N GLY A 25 -101.86 -23.99 -5.80
CA GLY A 25 -103.05 -24.85 -5.72
C GLY A 25 -104.04 -24.67 -4.58
N GLY A 26 -105.20 -24.10 -4.92
CA GLY A 26 -106.44 -24.91 -4.96
C GLY A 26 -107.37 -24.92 -3.74
N SER A 27 -108.64 -24.62 -4.04
CA SER A 27 -109.88 -24.99 -3.32
C SER A 27 -110.09 -24.32 -1.96
N GLY A 28 -111.16 -23.57 -1.68
CA GLY A 28 -112.46 -23.42 -2.31
C GLY A 28 -113.46 -23.27 -1.16
N ASP A 29 -114.21 -22.18 -1.08
CA ASP A 29 -115.59 -22.25 -0.61
C ASP A 29 -116.43 -21.02 -0.98
N ARG A 30 -117.72 -21.28 -1.10
CA ARG A 30 -118.78 -20.48 -1.73
C ARG A 30 -119.32 -19.34 -0.87
N ALA A 31 -119.95 -18.39 -1.60
CA ALA A 31 -121.17 -17.60 -1.31
C ALA A 31 -120.89 -16.10 -1.63
N ALA A 32 -121.73 -15.31 -2.29
CA ALA A 32 -123.12 -15.44 -2.69
C ALA A 32 -123.40 -14.60 -3.95
N VAL A 33 -124.46 -15.00 -4.65
CA VAL A 33 -125.08 -14.38 -5.82
C VAL A 33 -125.80 -13.09 -5.42
N VAL A 34 -125.57 -11.98 -6.14
CA VAL A 34 -126.57 -10.91 -6.34
C VAL A 34 -126.47 -10.41 -7.78
N VAL A 35 -127.54 -10.65 -8.52
CA VAL A 35 -127.81 -10.15 -9.88
C VAL A 35 -128.60 -8.84 -9.78
N PRO A 36 -128.27 -7.80 -10.55
CA PRO A 36 -129.27 -6.83 -11.00
C PRO A 36 -129.59 -7.08 -12.48
N ARG A 37 -130.89 -7.14 -12.77
CA ARG A 37 -131.51 -7.32 -14.10
C ARG A 37 -131.22 -6.13 -15.04
N PRO A 38 -131.23 -6.36 -16.37
CA PRO A 38 -131.09 -5.29 -17.36
C PRO A 38 -132.43 -4.55 -17.54
N VAL A 39 -132.37 -3.24 -17.70
CA VAL A 39 -133.44 -2.43 -18.27
C VAL A 39 -132.95 -1.99 -19.64
N GLU A 40 -133.50 -2.63 -20.67
CA GLU A 40 -133.36 -2.25 -22.06
C GLU A 40 -134.21 -0.99 -22.30
N GLU A 41 -133.56 0.16 -22.43
CA GLU A 41 -134.16 1.32 -23.09
C GLU A 41 -133.35 1.59 -24.36
N GLU A 42 -133.75 0.90 -25.44
CA GLU A 42 -133.40 1.23 -26.81
C GLU A 42 -133.98 2.60 -27.16
N THR A 43 -133.24 3.65 -26.84
CA THR A 43 -133.41 4.96 -27.46
C THR A 43 -132.69 4.94 -28.80
N ALA A 44 -133.43 4.61 -29.86
CA ALA A 44 -132.97 4.74 -31.24
C ALA A 44 -132.73 6.23 -31.56
N PHE A 45 -131.54 6.71 -31.24
CA PHE A 45 -131.00 7.95 -31.78
C PHE A 45 -130.84 7.74 -33.29
N LEU A 46 -131.75 8.34 -34.07
CA LEU A 46 -131.59 8.52 -35.51
C LEU A 46 -130.45 9.52 -35.75
N ILE A 47 -129.22 9.04 -35.59
CA ILE A 47 -128.02 9.68 -36.09
C ILE A 47 -128.17 9.71 -37.61
N PRO A 48 -128.17 10.88 -38.27
CA PRO A 48 -128.25 11.00 -39.72
C PRO A 48 -127.23 10.07 -40.41
N GLN A 49 -127.58 9.45 -41.55
CA GLN A 49 -126.74 8.44 -42.23
C GLN A 49 -125.30 8.90 -42.53
N THR A 50 -125.08 10.21 -42.64
CA THR A 50 -123.76 10.83 -42.79
C THR A 50 -122.92 10.78 -41.50
N GLU A 51 -123.54 10.89 -40.34
CA GLU A 51 -122.90 10.82 -39.03
C GLU A 51 -122.61 9.37 -38.59
N TRP A 52 -123.45 8.39 -38.96
CA TRP A 52 -123.15 6.96 -38.76
C TRP A 52 -121.91 6.50 -39.55
N LYS A 53 -121.79 6.93 -40.81
CA LYS A 53 -120.58 6.67 -41.61
C LYS A 53 -119.34 7.31 -41.01
N GLN A 54 -119.46 8.51 -40.42
CA GLN A 54 -118.35 9.16 -39.73
C GLN A 54 -117.97 8.45 -38.41
N LEU A 55 -118.95 7.92 -37.66
CA LEU A 55 -118.72 7.15 -36.44
C LEU A 55 -118.04 5.81 -36.72
N VAL A 56 -118.45 5.08 -37.75
CA VAL A 56 -117.79 3.82 -38.18
C VAL A 56 -116.36 4.10 -38.63
N VAL A 57 -116.13 5.14 -39.45
CA VAL A 57 -114.77 5.53 -39.85
C VAL A 57 -113.90 5.97 -38.65
N ARG A 58 -114.50 6.59 -37.62
CA ARG A 58 -113.80 6.94 -36.38
C ARG A 58 -113.50 5.71 -35.51
N LEU A 59 -114.41 4.74 -35.43
CA LEU A 59 -114.22 3.48 -34.72
C LEU A 59 -113.16 2.59 -35.40
N ASP A 60 -113.24 2.44 -36.72
CA ASP A 60 -112.21 1.76 -37.53
C ASP A 60 -110.85 2.47 -37.38
N GLY A 61 -110.86 3.80 -37.30
CA GLY A 61 -109.68 4.61 -37.01
C GLY A 61 -109.12 4.37 -35.60
N LEU A 62 -109.98 4.15 -34.60
CA LEU A 62 -109.58 3.84 -33.22
C LEU A 62 -109.05 2.41 -33.09
N GLU A 63 -109.67 1.41 -33.72
CA GLU A 63 -109.15 0.05 -33.76
C GLU A 63 -107.81 -0.03 -34.51
N ALA A 64 -107.67 0.71 -35.61
CA ALA A 64 -106.39 0.85 -36.32
C ALA A 64 -105.32 1.54 -35.45
N LEU A 65 -105.70 2.51 -34.62
CA LEU A 65 -104.80 3.14 -33.66
C LEU A 65 -104.42 2.20 -32.53
N GLU A 66 -105.35 1.43 -31.97
CA GLU A 66 -105.09 0.44 -30.93
C GLU A 66 -104.17 -0.67 -31.44
N ALA A 67 -104.40 -1.18 -32.65
CA ALA A 67 -103.52 -2.15 -33.30
C ALA A 67 -102.11 -1.58 -33.56
N ARG A 68 -102.01 -0.28 -33.89
CA ARG A 68 -100.72 0.41 -34.02
C ARG A 68 -100.04 0.60 -32.66
N VAL A 69 -100.78 0.92 -31.61
CA VAL A 69 -100.23 1.04 -30.25
C VAL A 69 -99.70 -0.31 -29.77
N ARG A 70 -100.48 -1.40 -29.91
CA ARG A 70 -100.00 -2.74 -29.54
C ARG A 70 -98.78 -3.19 -30.33
N ARG A 71 -98.68 -2.83 -31.61
CA ARG A 71 -97.46 -3.07 -32.41
C ARG A 71 -96.28 -2.26 -31.88
N LEU A 72 -96.47 -0.96 -31.61
CA LEU A 72 -95.43 -0.11 -31.05
C LEU A 72 -95.01 -0.57 -29.64
N GLU A 73 -95.92 -1.09 -28.83
CA GLU A 73 -95.63 -1.69 -27.52
C GLU A 73 -94.83 -2.98 -27.68
N ALA A 74 -95.22 -3.87 -28.59
CA ALA A 74 -94.48 -5.09 -28.89
C ALA A 74 -93.08 -4.79 -29.46
N ASP A 75 -92.96 -3.79 -30.32
CA ASP A 75 -91.68 -3.33 -30.87
C ASP A 75 -90.81 -2.71 -29.77
N ALA A 76 -91.40 -1.89 -28.89
CA ALA A 76 -90.68 -1.30 -27.75
C ALA A 76 -90.22 -2.37 -26.74
N ASP A 77 -91.03 -3.40 -26.48
CA ASP A 77 -90.64 -4.51 -25.61
C ASP A 77 -89.58 -5.41 -26.26
N ALA A 78 -89.65 -5.61 -27.58
CA ALA A 78 -88.61 -6.28 -28.36
C ALA A 78 -87.29 -5.50 -28.33
N GLU A 79 -87.33 -4.18 -28.50
CA GLU A 79 -86.16 -3.29 -28.37
C GLU A 79 -85.59 -3.33 -26.96
N ARG A 80 -86.44 -3.23 -25.92
CA ARG A 80 -86.00 -3.35 -24.52
C ARG A 80 -85.42 -4.73 -24.20
N ALA A 81 -85.95 -5.80 -24.79
CA ALA A 81 -85.40 -7.14 -24.65
C ALA A 81 -84.05 -7.27 -25.36
N ALA A 82 -83.92 -6.70 -26.56
CA ALA A 82 -82.68 -6.66 -27.33
C ALA A 82 -81.59 -5.86 -26.61
N VAL A 83 -81.90 -4.68 -26.09
CA VAL A 83 -80.96 -3.87 -25.27
C VAL A 83 -80.54 -4.66 -24.03
N ARG A 84 -81.46 -5.29 -23.31
CA ARG A 84 -81.12 -6.13 -22.15
C ARG A 84 -80.28 -7.35 -22.50
N ALA A 85 -80.46 -7.94 -23.69
CA ALA A 85 -79.63 -9.03 -24.17
C ALA A 85 -78.23 -8.54 -24.55
N GLN A 86 -78.14 -7.40 -25.24
CA GLN A 86 -76.89 -6.74 -25.61
C GLN A 86 -76.09 -6.34 -24.36
N THR A 87 -76.70 -5.63 -23.40
CA THR A 87 -76.02 -5.25 -22.15
C THR A 87 -75.54 -6.46 -21.36
N ARG A 88 -76.30 -7.57 -21.34
CA ARG A 88 -75.84 -8.82 -20.71
C ARG A 88 -74.64 -9.43 -21.43
N SER A 89 -74.64 -9.41 -22.77
CA SER A 89 -73.49 -9.87 -23.56
C SER A 89 -72.25 -9.02 -23.32
N GLU A 90 -72.40 -7.69 -23.38
CA GLU A 90 -71.31 -6.73 -23.16
C GLU A 90 -70.74 -6.84 -21.73
N MET A 91 -71.60 -7.01 -20.72
CA MET A 91 -71.16 -7.27 -19.34
C MET A 91 -70.45 -8.62 -19.21
N GLY A 92 -70.93 -9.66 -19.89
CA GLY A 92 -70.26 -10.97 -19.92
C GLY A 92 -68.87 -10.88 -20.54
N GLU A 93 -68.74 -10.24 -21.70
CA GLU A 93 -67.46 -10.00 -22.36
C GLU A 93 -66.50 -9.15 -21.53
N TRP A 94 -67.03 -8.13 -20.82
CA TRP A 94 -66.25 -7.32 -19.90
C TRP A 94 -65.75 -8.14 -18.70
N ALA A 95 -66.62 -8.96 -18.09
CA ALA A 95 -66.27 -9.84 -16.99
C ALA A 95 -65.17 -10.83 -17.39
N ASP A 96 -65.31 -11.47 -18.56
CA ASP A 96 -64.30 -12.37 -19.11
C ASP A 96 -62.96 -11.66 -19.37
N ARG A 97 -63.01 -10.40 -19.82
CA ARG A 97 -61.81 -9.58 -20.05
C ARG A 97 -61.10 -9.23 -18.75
N VAL A 98 -61.86 -8.87 -17.72
CA VAL A 98 -61.34 -8.59 -16.38
C VAL A 98 -60.74 -9.86 -15.77
N GLU A 99 -61.43 -10.99 -15.88
CA GLU A 99 -60.94 -12.27 -15.38
C GLU A 99 -59.64 -12.69 -16.06
N ARG A 100 -59.58 -12.60 -17.40
CA ARG A 100 -58.34 -12.85 -18.15
C ARG A 100 -57.20 -11.93 -17.72
N ARG A 101 -57.49 -10.64 -17.48
CA ARG A 101 -56.49 -9.68 -16.99
C ARG A 101 -56.03 -10.03 -15.58
N MET A 102 -56.94 -10.38 -14.66
CA MET A 102 -56.59 -10.77 -13.30
C MET A 102 -55.75 -12.04 -13.27
N ARG A 103 -56.14 -13.07 -14.03
CA ARG A 103 -55.33 -14.29 -14.18
C ARG A 103 -53.93 -13.96 -14.73
N GLY A 104 -53.84 -13.07 -15.72
CA GLY A 104 -52.56 -12.61 -16.26
C GLY A 104 -51.71 -11.80 -15.28
N ILE A 105 -52.32 -11.06 -14.36
CA ILE A 105 -51.63 -10.38 -13.25
C ILE A 105 -51.15 -11.41 -12.23
N GLU A 106 -51.99 -12.37 -11.87
CA GLU A 106 -51.66 -13.42 -10.92
C GLU A 106 -50.49 -14.29 -11.41
N THR A 107 -50.47 -14.67 -12.69
CA THR A 107 -49.34 -15.40 -13.27
C THR A 107 -48.07 -14.57 -13.23
N ARG A 108 -48.12 -13.29 -13.61
CA ARG A 108 -46.94 -12.40 -13.51
C ARG A 108 -46.44 -12.25 -12.08
N LEU A 109 -47.35 -12.09 -11.10
CA LEU A 109 -46.98 -12.01 -9.70
C LEU A 109 -46.31 -13.31 -9.24
N ARG A 110 -46.88 -14.46 -9.61
CA ARG A 110 -46.30 -15.78 -9.33
C ARG A 110 -44.91 -15.93 -9.95
N ASP A 111 -44.74 -15.54 -11.21
CA ASP A 111 -43.46 -15.60 -11.92
C ASP A 111 -42.42 -14.68 -11.28
N THR A 112 -42.80 -13.45 -10.87
CA THR A 112 -41.91 -12.55 -10.15
C THR A 112 -41.52 -13.08 -8.78
N LEU A 113 -42.45 -13.68 -8.04
CA LEU A 113 -42.18 -14.31 -6.74
C LEU A 113 -41.27 -15.53 -6.89
N ALA A 114 -41.48 -16.36 -7.92
CA ALA A 114 -40.60 -17.47 -8.25
C ALA A 114 -39.18 -16.98 -8.63
N GLY A 115 -39.06 -15.82 -9.27
CA GLY A 115 -37.78 -15.19 -9.59
C GLY A 115 -37.00 -14.68 -8.37
N PHE A 116 -37.67 -14.34 -7.27
CA PHE A 116 -37.00 -13.89 -6.04
C PHE A 116 -36.33 -15.02 -5.24
N GLY A 117 -36.82 -16.25 -5.34
CA GLY A 117 -36.25 -17.40 -4.62
C GLY A 117 -34.75 -17.63 -4.94
N PRO A 118 -34.39 -17.83 -6.22
CA PRO A 118 -32.99 -18.01 -6.63
C PRO A 118 -32.10 -16.80 -6.32
N LEU A 119 -32.66 -15.58 -6.32
CA LEU A 119 -31.94 -14.39 -5.90
C LEU A 119 -31.65 -14.40 -4.40
N GLY A 120 -32.62 -14.82 -3.57
CA GLY A 120 -32.43 -15.02 -2.14
C GLY A 120 -31.35 -16.06 -1.84
N GLU A 121 -31.39 -17.22 -2.50
CA GLU A 121 -30.37 -18.25 -2.38
C GLU A 121 -28.98 -17.73 -2.76
N ARG A 122 -28.89 -16.99 -3.87
CA ARG A 122 -27.63 -16.39 -4.33
C ARG A 122 -27.11 -15.31 -3.38
N VAL A 123 -27.99 -14.53 -2.76
CA VAL A 123 -27.59 -13.57 -1.71
C VAL A 123 -27.05 -14.34 -0.50
N THR A 124 -27.73 -15.38 -0.03
CA THR A 124 -27.23 -16.19 1.10
C THR A 124 -25.89 -16.87 0.80
N GLU A 125 -25.72 -17.37 -0.42
CA GLU A 125 -24.46 -17.97 -0.87
C GLU A 125 -23.33 -16.93 -0.92
N LEU A 126 -23.59 -15.74 -1.47
CA LEU A 126 -22.61 -14.65 -1.51
C LEU A 126 -22.25 -14.16 -0.11
N THR A 127 -23.22 -14.05 0.80
CA THR A 127 -22.96 -13.70 2.20
C THR A 127 -22.07 -14.75 2.86
N ALA A 128 -22.37 -16.04 2.73
CA ALA A 128 -21.53 -17.11 3.29
C ALA A 128 -20.10 -17.12 2.70
N ARG A 129 -19.96 -16.86 1.39
CA ARG A 129 -18.65 -16.73 0.74
C ARG A 129 -17.89 -15.48 1.21
N HIS A 130 -18.59 -14.38 1.48
CA HIS A 130 -17.99 -13.17 1.99
C HIS A 130 -17.47 -13.38 3.42
N GLU A 131 -18.28 -13.97 4.29
CA GLU A 131 -17.87 -14.34 5.66
C GLU A 131 -16.64 -15.27 5.64
N GLN A 132 -16.65 -16.29 4.77
CA GLN A 132 -15.50 -17.19 4.62
C GLN A 132 -14.24 -16.46 4.09
N ALA A 133 -14.42 -15.47 3.20
CA ALA A 133 -13.30 -14.67 2.71
C ALA A 133 -12.73 -13.78 3.82
N ASP A 134 -13.60 -13.16 4.63
CA ASP A 134 -13.20 -12.31 5.75
C ASP A 134 -12.45 -13.10 6.82
N GLU A 135 -12.90 -14.31 7.16
CA GLU A 135 -12.18 -15.22 8.07
C GLU A 135 -10.78 -15.58 7.55
N ARG A 136 -10.65 -15.81 6.23
CA ARG A 136 -9.34 -16.10 5.60
C ARG A 136 -8.42 -14.90 5.62
N VAL A 137 -8.95 -13.69 5.41
CA VAL A 137 -8.18 -12.44 5.49
C VAL A 137 -7.65 -12.25 6.92
N LEU A 138 -8.51 -12.39 7.93
CA LEU A 138 -8.10 -12.28 9.33
C LEU A 138 -7.02 -13.30 9.71
N ALA A 139 -7.13 -14.55 9.22
CA ALA A 139 -6.12 -15.57 9.45
C ALA A 139 -4.77 -15.22 8.79
N LEU A 140 -4.79 -14.68 7.57
CA LEU A 140 -3.58 -14.24 6.86
C LEU A 140 -2.93 -13.02 7.52
N GLU A 141 -3.71 -12.06 7.99
CA GLU A 141 -3.22 -10.90 8.73
C GLU A 141 -2.56 -11.31 10.05
N GLY A 142 -3.16 -12.25 10.78
CA GLY A 142 -2.56 -12.84 11.98
C GLY A 142 -1.23 -13.54 11.67
N GLY A 143 -1.18 -14.33 10.61
CA GLY A 143 0.06 -14.98 10.14
C GLY A 143 1.15 -13.98 9.76
N ALA A 144 0.79 -12.91 9.04
CA ALA A 144 1.71 -11.84 8.64
C ALA A 144 2.26 -11.06 9.84
N ALA A 145 1.45 -10.84 10.88
CA ALA A 145 1.90 -10.22 12.12
C ALA A 145 2.93 -11.09 12.85
N VAL A 146 2.72 -12.42 12.89
CA VAL A 146 3.66 -13.36 13.49
C VAL A 146 4.97 -13.44 12.71
N THR A 147 4.92 -13.53 11.38
CA THR A 147 6.13 -13.56 10.56
C THR A 147 6.92 -12.27 10.67
N ARG A 148 6.25 -11.11 10.74
CA ARG A 148 6.91 -9.82 10.96
C ARG A 148 7.63 -9.78 12.31
N ARG A 149 6.99 -10.22 13.39
CA ARG A 149 7.64 -10.30 14.72
C ARG A 149 8.86 -11.21 14.71
N LEU A 150 8.77 -12.38 14.07
CA LEU A 150 9.92 -13.27 13.93
C LEU A 150 11.07 -12.64 13.13
N LEU A 151 10.75 -11.86 12.08
CA LEU A 151 11.77 -11.12 11.32
C LEU A 151 12.43 -10.03 12.17
N ASP A 152 11.64 -9.31 12.98
CA ASP A 152 12.15 -8.29 13.89
C ASP A 152 13.08 -8.92 14.96
N GLU A 153 12.65 -10.03 15.58
CA GLU A 153 13.45 -10.81 16.55
C GLU A 153 14.75 -11.35 15.91
N LEU A 154 14.68 -11.90 14.70
CA LEU A 154 15.86 -12.36 13.97
C LEU A 154 16.79 -11.19 13.62
N GLY A 155 16.24 -10.01 13.31
CA GLY A 155 17.00 -8.78 13.10
C GLY A 155 17.78 -8.37 14.34
N GLU A 156 17.13 -8.35 15.51
CA GLU A 156 17.78 -8.05 16.78
C GLU A 156 18.88 -9.06 17.12
N VAL A 157 18.64 -10.36 16.90
CA VAL A 157 19.66 -11.40 17.09
C VAL A 157 20.83 -11.22 16.13
N LEU A 158 20.59 -10.87 14.86
CA LEU A 158 21.64 -10.59 13.89
C LEU A 158 22.46 -9.35 14.28
N ASP A 159 21.82 -8.30 14.77
CA ASP A 159 22.51 -7.10 15.26
C ASP A 159 23.35 -7.40 16.50
N LEU A 160 22.84 -8.22 17.43
CA LEU A 160 23.59 -8.70 18.60
C LEU A 160 24.79 -9.55 18.18
N VAL A 161 24.60 -10.51 17.27
CA VAL A 161 25.66 -11.36 16.74
C VAL A 161 26.68 -10.52 15.97
N ARG A 162 26.26 -9.51 15.21
CA ARG A 162 27.16 -8.57 14.53
C ARG A 162 27.95 -7.75 15.54
N GLY A 163 27.32 -7.23 16.59
CA GLY A 163 28.00 -6.50 17.66
C GLY A 163 29.07 -7.35 18.34
N ALA A 164 28.70 -8.56 18.76
CA ALA A 164 29.60 -9.52 19.37
C ALA A 164 30.73 -9.93 18.40
N GLN A 165 30.44 -10.17 17.11
CA GLN A 165 31.48 -10.48 16.13
C GLN A 165 32.37 -9.28 15.79
N VAL A 166 31.89 -8.05 15.86
CA VAL A 166 32.73 -6.84 15.67
C VAL A 166 33.66 -6.61 16.86
N GLU A 167 33.25 -6.99 18.07
CA GLU A 167 34.11 -6.96 19.25
C GLU A 167 35.13 -8.12 19.25
N GLU A 168 34.73 -9.31 18.78
CA GLU A 168 35.54 -10.53 18.86
C GLU A 168 36.39 -10.76 17.60
N ARG A 169 36.01 -10.21 16.44
CA ARG A 169 36.79 -10.28 15.20
C ARG A 169 37.33 -8.92 14.78
N THR A 170 38.64 -8.79 14.92
CA THR A 170 39.44 -7.69 14.36
C THR A 170 39.58 -7.74 12.82
N ASP A 171 38.72 -8.43 12.09
CA ASP A 171 38.82 -8.62 10.63
C ASP A 171 37.91 -7.67 9.82
N LEU A 172 36.83 -7.16 10.39
CA LEU A 172 35.99 -6.14 9.75
C LEU A 172 36.52 -4.73 10.08
N THR A 173 37.10 -4.09 9.08
CA THR A 173 37.51 -2.67 9.15
C THR A 173 36.26 -1.79 9.15
N ARG A 174 36.04 -1.05 10.24
CA ARG A 174 35.03 0.02 10.28
C ARG A 174 35.33 1.06 9.19
N GLU A 175 34.31 1.69 8.62
CA GLU A 175 34.47 2.70 7.57
C GLU A 175 35.39 3.83 8.04
N ASP A 176 35.22 4.29 9.28
CA ASP A 176 36.06 5.33 9.89
C ASP A 176 37.54 4.93 10.00
N PHE A 177 37.84 3.62 10.06
CA PHE A 177 39.21 3.11 10.12
C PHE A 177 39.88 3.07 8.73
N LEU A 178 39.11 3.11 7.63
CA LEU A 178 39.66 3.08 6.27
C LEU A 178 40.60 4.26 6.00
N VAL A 179 40.38 5.39 6.66
CA VAL A 179 41.24 6.58 6.61
C VAL A 179 42.69 6.21 6.94
N HIS A 180 42.93 5.30 7.87
CA HIS A 180 44.29 4.91 8.24
C HIS A 180 45.04 4.12 7.15
N TYR A 181 44.34 3.40 6.27
CA TYR A 181 44.97 2.78 5.10
C TYR A 181 45.39 3.81 4.07
N GLU A 182 44.60 4.88 3.88
CA GLU A 182 44.98 6.01 3.02
C GLU A 182 46.20 6.75 3.61
N LEU A 183 46.17 7.03 4.91
CA LEU A 183 47.29 7.67 5.62
C LEU A 183 48.56 6.82 5.53
N ALA A 184 48.45 5.50 5.68
CA ALA A 184 49.55 4.56 5.47
C ALA A 184 50.10 4.62 4.03
N GLY A 185 49.23 4.68 3.01
CA GLY A 185 49.65 4.84 1.62
C GLY A 185 50.43 6.13 1.38
N ARG A 186 49.97 7.25 1.94
CA ARG A 186 50.64 8.55 1.88
C ARG A 186 51.99 8.53 2.60
N LEU A 187 52.05 7.91 3.77
CA LEU A 187 53.29 7.76 4.53
C LEU A 187 54.33 6.93 3.77
N LYS A 188 53.90 5.83 3.15
CA LYS A 188 54.78 5.03 2.28
C LYS A 188 55.34 5.85 1.13
N ALA A 189 54.51 6.66 0.46
CA ALA A 189 54.96 7.53 -0.63
C ALA A 189 55.97 8.60 -0.14
N LEU A 190 55.73 9.19 1.03
CA LEU A 190 56.66 10.12 1.68
C LEU A 190 58.05 9.45 1.87
N TYR A 191 58.07 8.23 2.41
CA TYR A 191 59.31 7.48 2.68
C TYR A 191 60.06 7.04 1.42
N THR A 192 59.35 6.58 0.39
CA THR A 192 60.00 5.97 -0.78
C THR A 192 60.33 6.95 -1.89
N GLN A 193 59.68 8.12 -1.93
CA GLN A 193 59.85 9.10 -3.01
C GLN A 193 60.41 10.41 -2.50
N ARG A 194 59.71 11.07 -1.55
CA ARG A 194 60.01 12.46 -1.19
C ARG A 194 61.24 12.60 -0.29
N LEU A 195 61.42 11.73 0.71
CA LEU A 195 62.60 11.77 1.58
C LEU A 195 63.90 11.47 0.83
N PRO A 196 63.97 10.45 -0.05
CA PRO A 196 65.13 10.22 -0.91
C PRO A 196 65.49 11.43 -1.77
N ASP A 197 64.51 12.06 -2.43
CA ASP A 197 64.73 13.24 -3.26
C ASP A 197 65.27 14.42 -2.44
N LEU A 198 64.76 14.60 -1.22
CA LEU A 198 65.16 15.68 -0.33
C LEU A 198 66.63 15.59 0.13
N ILE A 199 67.18 14.38 0.25
CA ILE A 199 68.57 14.16 0.70
C ILE A 199 69.58 14.05 -0.44
N GLN A 200 69.14 14.01 -1.71
CA GLN A 200 70.04 13.93 -2.87
C GLN A 200 71.13 15.01 -2.88
N PRO A 201 70.86 16.30 -2.60
CA PRO A 201 71.90 17.33 -2.58
C PRO A 201 72.99 17.04 -1.55
N ARG A 202 72.59 16.52 -0.38
CA ARG A 202 73.50 16.17 0.71
C ARG A 202 74.36 14.96 0.34
N LEU A 203 73.77 13.92 -0.24
CA LEU A 203 74.52 12.75 -0.71
C LEU A 203 75.52 13.11 -1.82
N ALA A 204 75.12 13.98 -2.74
CA ALA A 204 75.98 14.46 -3.82
C ALA A 204 77.17 15.29 -3.32
N ALA A 205 76.96 16.08 -2.26
CA ALA A 205 78.01 16.87 -1.61
C ALA A 205 78.97 16.02 -0.76
N GLU A 206 78.45 15.06 0.03
CA GLU A 206 79.27 14.22 0.92
C GLU A 206 80.08 13.15 0.17
N ARG A 207 79.56 12.62 -0.95
CA ARG A 207 80.15 11.49 -1.72
C ARG A 207 80.61 10.33 -0.83
N PRO A 208 79.70 9.73 -0.04
CA PRO A 208 80.04 8.65 0.87
C PRO A 208 80.55 7.40 0.12
N ARG A 209 81.45 6.64 0.77
CA ARG A 209 81.93 5.35 0.24
C ARG A 209 80.80 4.32 0.09
N ASP A 210 79.87 4.31 1.03
CA ASP A 210 78.66 3.50 1.00
C ASP A 210 77.44 4.44 0.92
N ALA A 211 77.03 4.76 -0.30
CA ALA A 211 75.90 5.64 -0.55
C ALA A 211 74.57 5.07 -0.07
N VAL A 212 74.40 3.74 -0.12
CA VAL A 212 73.14 3.07 0.25
C VAL A 212 72.95 3.12 1.77
N ARG A 213 73.99 2.76 2.53
CA ARG A 213 73.96 2.89 3.99
C ARG A 213 73.78 4.34 4.43
N ARG A 214 74.51 5.26 3.79
CA ARG A 214 74.41 6.68 4.14
C ARG A 214 73.01 7.25 3.85
N GLN A 215 72.40 6.86 2.73
CA GLN A 215 71.03 7.23 2.41
C GLN A 215 70.06 6.69 3.48
N ALA A 216 70.19 5.43 3.88
CA ALA A 216 69.38 4.82 4.93
C ALA A 216 69.53 5.55 6.29
N GLU A 217 70.75 5.93 6.67
CA GLU A 217 71.01 6.69 7.89
C GLU A 217 70.37 8.08 7.88
N LEU A 218 70.45 8.79 6.75
CA LEU A 218 69.83 10.11 6.60
C LEU A 218 68.30 10.02 6.65
N ILE A 219 67.71 9.05 5.95
CA ILE A 219 66.25 8.84 5.98
C ILE A 219 65.80 8.46 7.37
N ARG A 220 66.53 7.60 8.09
CA ARG A 220 66.25 7.29 9.50
C ARG A 220 66.18 8.56 10.35
N ARG A 221 67.16 9.46 10.21
CA ARG A 221 67.17 10.72 10.96
C ARG A 221 65.99 11.63 10.60
N LEU A 222 65.64 11.71 9.33
CA LEU A 222 64.46 12.46 8.90
C LEU A 222 63.16 11.85 9.46
N CYS A 223 63.02 10.53 9.43
CA CYS A 223 61.87 9.83 10.02
C CYS A 223 61.75 10.08 11.52
N LEU A 224 62.87 10.09 12.26
CA LEU A 224 62.88 10.43 13.68
C LEU A 224 62.51 11.88 13.95
N ALA A 225 62.95 12.82 13.10
CA ALA A 225 62.55 14.22 13.20
C ALA A 225 61.06 14.43 12.92
N LEU A 226 60.51 13.73 11.91
CA LEU A 226 59.11 13.90 11.50
C LEU A 226 58.11 13.14 12.38
N PHE A 227 58.50 11.97 12.87
CA PHE A 227 57.59 10.98 13.46
C PHE A 227 58.14 10.41 14.77
N GLY A 228 59.01 11.16 15.45
CA GLY A 228 59.58 10.78 16.73
C GLY A 228 58.51 10.45 17.78
N PRO A 229 58.84 9.63 18.78
CA PRO A 229 57.91 9.26 19.83
C PRO A 229 57.42 10.50 20.59
N ALA A 230 56.11 10.68 20.71
CA ALA A 230 55.53 11.68 21.60
C ALA A 230 55.65 11.22 23.06
N GLU A 231 55.85 12.15 23.99
CA GLU A 231 55.89 11.86 25.43
C GLU A 231 54.56 11.23 25.93
N ASP A 232 53.44 11.56 25.28
CA ASP A 232 52.09 11.11 25.63
C ASP A 232 51.64 9.82 24.92
N GLY A 233 52.53 9.13 24.20
CA GLY A 233 52.23 7.85 23.54
C GLY A 233 51.40 7.95 22.24
N GLY A 234 51.14 9.16 21.75
CA GLY A 234 50.50 9.43 20.45
C GLY A 234 51.48 9.68 19.30
N VAL A 235 50.97 10.18 18.17
CA VAL A 235 51.81 10.66 17.07
C VAL A 235 52.35 12.05 17.41
N GLY A 236 53.67 12.17 17.51
CA GLY A 236 54.35 13.42 17.81
C GLY A 236 54.25 14.45 16.68
N ASP A 237 54.40 15.72 17.05
CA ASP A 237 54.54 16.80 16.10
C ASP A 237 55.92 16.75 15.42
N PRO A 238 55.99 17.01 14.11
CA PRO A 238 57.26 16.96 13.38
C PRO A 238 58.19 18.12 13.78
N ASP A 239 59.44 17.79 14.08
CA ASP A 239 60.52 18.75 14.32
C ASP A 239 61.07 19.27 12.98
N LEU A 240 60.52 20.38 12.51
CA LEU A 240 60.90 21.03 11.25
C LEU A 240 62.31 21.65 11.31
N ASP A 241 62.78 22.01 12.50
CA ASP A 241 64.12 22.56 12.69
C ASP A 241 65.16 21.46 12.54
N GLU A 242 64.95 20.29 13.16
CA GLU A 242 65.83 19.13 12.97
C GLU A 242 65.75 18.60 11.53
N LEU A 243 64.57 18.60 10.90
CA LEU A 243 64.44 18.28 9.47
C LEU A 243 65.35 19.16 8.60
N THR A 244 65.35 20.47 8.87
CA THR A 244 66.20 21.43 8.14
C THR A 244 67.68 21.20 8.44
N ARG A 245 68.04 20.91 9.68
CA ARG A 245 69.43 20.62 10.08
C ARG A 245 69.96 19.34 9.41
N VAL A 246 69.14 18.29 9.33
CA VAL A 246 69.51 17.02 8.69
C VAL A 246 69.63 17.18 7.18
N THR A 247 68.79 17.98 6.53
CA THR A 247 68.87 18.16 5.07
C THR A 247 70.03 19.06 4.64
N THR A 248 70.28 20.15 5.37
CA THR A 248 71.33 21.14 5.04
C THR A 248 72.69 20.80 5.65
N ASP A 249 72.82 19.71 6.41
CA ASP A 249 73.99 19.43 7.26
C ASP A 249 74.39 20.66 8.09
N THR A 250 73.44 21.20 8.86
CA THR A 250 73.62 22.42 9.66
C THR A 250 74.03 23.65 8.83
N GLY A 251 73.48 23.77 7.63
CA GLY A 251 73.75 24.89 6.71
C GLY A 251 75.00 24.75 5.84
N ARG A 252 75.71 23.62 5.88
CA ARG A 252 76.89 23.36 5.04
C ARG A 252 76.53 23.05 3.59
N VAL A 253 75.36 22.43 3.38
CA VAL A 253 74.83 22.11 2.06
C VAL A 253 73.76 23.14 1.70
N GLY A 254 74.04 23.94 0.68
CA GLY A 254 73.07 24.86 0.10
C GLY A 254 72.02 24.09 -0.70
N LEU A 255 70.75 24.32 -0.39
CA LEU A 255 69.62 23.80 -1.17
C LEU A 255 69.26 24.81 -2.27
N ASP A 256 68.97 24.32 -3.47
CA ASP A 256 68.38 25.16 -4.51
C ASP A 256 66.90 25.49 -4.19
N GLN A 257 66.29 26.36 -5.00
CA GLN A 257 64.88 26.73 -4.81
C GLN A 257 63.92 25.54 -4.89
N GLN A 258 64.25 24.51 -5.67
CA GLN A 258 63.39 23.34 -5.84
C GLN A 258 63.41 22.46 -4.58
N HIS A 259 64.60 22.20 -4.03
CA HIS A 259 64.79 21.43 -2.80
C HIS A 259 64.29 22.19 -1.57
N GLN A 260 64.40 23.52 -1.55
CA GLN A 260 63.80 24.33 -0.50
C GLN A 260 62.27 24.19 -0.48
N ARG A 261 61.62 24.28 -1.65
CA ARG A 261 60.16 24.03 -1.77
C ARG A 261 59.79 22.58 -1.46
N LEU A 262 60.69 21.62 -1.70
CA LEU A 262 60.46 20.23 -1.35
C LEU A 262 60.51 20.04 0.18
N LEU A 263 61.48 20.66 0.86
CA LEU A 263 61.61 20.66 2.32
C LEU A 263 60.33 21.19 2.99
N GLU A 264 59.85 22.36 2.55
CA GLU A 264 58.61 22.97 3.05
C GLU A 264 57.39 22.06 2.83
N ARG A 265 57.28 21.45 1.65
CA ARG A 265 56.18 20.52 1.33
C ARG A 265 56.22 19.25 2.16
N VAL A 266 57.40 18.69 2.40
CA VAL A 266 57.59 17.50 3.25
C VAL A 266 57.19 17.82 4.69
N GLY A 267 57.63 18.97 5.23
CA GLY A 267 57.23 19.43 6.55
C GLY A 267 55.71 19.59 6.68
N ALA A 268 55.09 20.30 5.73
CA ALA A 268 53.64 20.51 5.73
C ALA A 268 52.85 19.19 5.59
N GLU A 269 53.32 18.26 4.75
CA GLU A 269 52.69 16.94 4.62
C GLU A 269 52.80 16.13 5.90
N ALA A 270 53.98 16.10 6.55
CA ALA A 270 54.16 15.40 7.81
C ALA A 270 53.26 15.98 8.91
N SER A 271 53.18 17.31 9.05
CA SER A 271 52.27 17.94 10.02
C SER A 271 50.80 17.60 9.74
N ASN A 272 50.41 17.57 8.46
CA ASN A 272 49.05 17.19 8.08
C ASN A 272 48.75 15.71 8.34
N LEU A 273 49.74 14.82 8.15
CA LEU A 273 49.61 13.40 8.49
C LEU A 273 49.49 13.21 10.00
N SER A 274 50.37 13.81 10.80
CA SER A 274 50.31 13.72 12.27
C SER A 274 48.97 14.22 12.81
N ARG A 275 48.50 15.37 12.31
CA ARG A 275 47.19 15.91 12.70
C ARG A 275 46.04 14.98 12.33
N ALA A 276 45.97 14.51 11.09
CA ALA A 276 44.91 13.62 10.63
C ALA A 276 44.89 12.28 11.41
N MET A 277 46.07 11.75 11.77
CA MET A 277 46.17 10.55 12.59
C MET A 277 45.65 10.79 14.02
N ASN A 278 45.97 11.92 14.64
CA ASN A 278 45.50 12.27 15.98
C ASN A 278 43.99 12.61 16.01
N GLU A 279 43.44 13.20 14.95
CA GLU A 279 42.01 13.55 14.83
C GLU A 279 41.10 12.35 14.52
N SER A 280 41.66 11.22 14.09
CA SER A 280 40.92 10.00 13.73
C SER A 280 40.16 9.33 14.89
N GLY A 281 40.49 9.68 16.15
CA GLY A 281 39.94 9.07 17.35
C GLY A 281 40.52 7.69 17.69
N TYR A 282 41.41 7.14 16.86
CA TYR A 282 42.11 5.88 17.14
C TYR A 282 43.52 6.14 17.69
N ALA A 283 43.92 5.35 18.68
CA ALA A 283 45.29 5.37 19.18
C ALA A 283 46.27 5.01 18.05
N SER A 284 47.04 5.99 17.61
CA SER A 284 48.01 5.89 16.52
C SER A 284 49.42 6.07 17.06
N ARG A 285 50.36 5.24 16.62
CA ARG A 285 51.77 5.32 17.04
C ARG A 285 52.73 4.88 15.96
N PHE A 286 53.92 5.46 15.99
CA PHE A 286 55.08 5.02 15.22
C PHE A 286 55.97 4.13 16.05
N ASP A 287 56.34 2.99 15.49
CA ASP A 287 57.09 1.95 16.17
C ASP A 287 58.49 1.80 15.54
N PHE A 288 59.49 2.24 16.29
CA PHE A 288 60.91 2.10 15.94
C PHE A 288 61.58 0.94 16.70
N SER A 289 60.83 0.12 17.44
CA SER A 289 61.35 -0.76 18.50
C SER A 289 62.04 -2.06 18.04
N VAL A 290 62.45 -2.16 16.77
CA VAL A 290 63.25 -3.31 16.30
C VAL A 290 64.67 -3.18 16.84
N ALA A 291 65.03 -4.08 17.76
CA ALA A 291 66.36 -4.08 18.38
C ALA A 291 67.45 -4.39 17.34
N PRO A 292 68.56 -3.63 17.32
CA PRO A 292 69.74 -4.00 16.53
C PRO A 292 70.20 -5.42 16.85
N GLY A 293 70.57 -6.19 15.83
CA GLY A 293 70.95 -7.60 15.93
C GLY A 293 69.80 -8.58 15.74
N THR A 294 68.54 -8.12 15.71
CA THR A 294 67.38 -8.98 15.42
C THR A 294 67.47 -9.55 14.01
N VAL A 295 67.19 -10.84 13.82
CA VAL A 295 67.20 -11.47 12.49
C VAL A 295 66.05 -10.91 11.66
N ALA A 296 66.35 -10.36 10.48
CA ALA A 296 65.33 -9.78 9.61
C ALA A 296 64.43 -10.88 9.00
N ASP A 297 63.20 -10.98 9.51
CA ASP A 297 62.12 -11.78 8.93
C ASP A 297 61.35 -10.98 7.86
N PRO A 298 61.31 -11.41 6.59
CA PRO A 298 60.52 -10.78 5.52
C PRO A 298 59.00 -10.75 5.75
N ARG A 299 58.47 -11.54 6.70
CA ARG A 299 57.04 -11.52 7.07
C ARG A 299 56.70 -10.41 8.05
N GLU A 300 57.70 -9.89 8.76
CA GLU A 300 57.51 -8.88 9.80
C GLU A 300 58.19 -7.55 9.47
N HIS A 301 59.17 -7.57 8.58
CA HIS A 301 59.99 -6.43 8.21
C HIS A 301 60.08 -6.27 6.70
N ALA A 302 59.89 -5.04 6.23
CA ALA A 302 60.28 -4.67 4.88
C ALA A 302 61.80 -4.44 4.86
N LEU A 303 62.49 -4.92 3.83
CA LEU A 303 63.93 -4.78 3.69
C LEU A 303 64.30 -3.53 2.88
N TRP A 304 65.28 -2.76 3.35
CA TRP A 304 65.86 -1.65 2.58
C TRP A 304 66.58 -2.17 1.32
N LEU A 305 66.74 -1.30 0.32
CA LEU A 305 67.43 -1.65 -0.93
C LEU A 305 68.81 -2.25 -0.63
N SER A 306 69.14 -3.34 -1.34
CA SER A 306 70.39 -4.11 -1.20
C SER A 306 70.56 -4.93 0.09
N CYS A 307 69.53 -5.03 0.94
CA CYS A 307 69.54 -5.87 2.14
C CYS A 307 69.05 -7.31 1.86
N GLU A 308 69.55 -8.28 2.61
CA GLU A 308 69.18 -9.70 2.49
C GLU A 308 68.35 -10.18 3.70
N ALA A 309 67.37 -11.04 3.44
CA ALA A 309 66.60 -11.72 4.48
C ALA A 309 67.50 -12.60 5.35
N GLY A 310 67.17 -12.74 6.64
CA GLY A 310 67.93 -13.57 7.58
C GLY A 310 69.23 -12.96 8.10
N ARG A 311 69.60 -11.75 7.66
CA ARG A 311 70.72 -10.98 8.22
C ARG A 311 70.27 -10.20 9.47
N PRO A 312 71.19 -9.89 10.40
CA PRO A 312 70.87 -9.05 11.55
C PRO A 312 70.52 -7.62 11.10
N VAL A 313 69.44 -7.07 11.66
CA VAL A 313 69.04 -5.68 11.50
C VAL A 313 70.06 -4.78 12.18
N ALA A 314 70.61 -3.82 11.44
CA ALA A 314 71.48 -2.79 12.00
C ALA A 314 70.65 -1.68 12.65
N PHE A 315 69.65 -1.19 11.92
CA PHE A 315 68.74 -0.14 12.39
C PHE A 315 67.46 -0.09 11.54
N VAL A 316 66.41 0.52 12.13
CA VAL A 316 65.17 0.86 11.43
C VAL A 316 65.34 2.14 10.63
N VAL A 317 65.03 2.10 9.33
CA VAL A 317 65.06 3.26 8.43
C VAL A 317 63.75 4.02 8.49
N CYS A 318 62.62 3.32 8.36
CA CYS A 318 61.29 3.90 8.50
C CYS A 318 60.50 3.12 9.55
N PRO A 319 59.78 3.81 10.45
CA PRO A 319 59.03 3.15 11.51
C PRO A 319 57.87 2.33 10.97
N ALA A 320 57.43 1.34 11.76
CA ALA A 320 56.13 0.74 11.53
C ALA A 320 55.03 1.74 11.91
N TYR A 321 53.90 1.68 11.22
CA TYR A 321 52.72 2.48 11.56
C TYR A 321 51.64 1.58 12.16
N ARG A 322 51.18 1.91 13.35
CA ARG A 322 50.11 1.19 14.06
C ARG A 322 48.95 2.14 14.37
N ALA A 323 47.73 1.65 14.13
CA ALA A 323 46.49 2.32 14.52
C ALA A 323 45.54 1.29 15.15
N ALA A 324 44.96 1.60 16.32
CA ALA A 324 44.11 0.68 17.09
C ALA A 324 44.76 -0.71 17.29
N ASP A 325 46.05 -0.72 17.61
CA ASP A 325 46.94 -1.88 17.74
C ASP A 325 47.11 -2.77 16.49
N ARG A 326 46.50 -2.42 15.37
CA ARG A 326 46.76 -3.06 14.07
C ARG A 326 47.98 -2.43 13.41
N ARG A 327 48.88 -3.28 12.89
CA ARG A 327 50.03 -2.84 12.09
C ARG A 327 49.59 -2.63 10.64
N LEU A 328 49.66 -1.40 10.17
CA LEU A 328 49.25 -1.01 8.81
C LEU A 328 50.44 -0.84 7.86
N LEU A 329 51.60 -0.48 8.42
CA LEU A 329 52.88 -0.51 7.70
C LEU A 329 53.90 -1.28 8.51
N GLU A 330 54.63 -2.13 7.82
CA GLU A 330 55.79 -2.82 8.35
C GLU A 330 56.96 -1.85 8.48
N PRO A 331 57.81 -2.01 9.52
CA PRO A 331 59.02 -1.24 9.63
C PRO A 331 59.96 -1.60 8.48
N LEU A 332 60.62 -0.57 7.93
CA LEU A 332 61.61 -0.74 6.88
C LEU A 332 62.99 -0.77 7.52
N VAL A 333 63.69 -1.89 7.42
CA VAL A 333 64.94 -2.14 8.16
C VAL A 333 66.15 -2.24 7.24
N PHE A 334 67.29 -1.74 7.72
CA PHE A 334 68.59 -1.93 7.08
C PHE A 334 69.34 -3.06 7.78
N THR A 335 69.81 -4.05 7.02
CA THR A 335 70.64 -5.16 7.53
C THR A 335 72.09 -4.94 7.17
N GLU A 336 73.02 -5.39 8.01
CA GLU A 336 74.43 -5.34 7.64
C GLU A 336 74.72 -6.32 6.50
N SER A 337 75.31 -5.82 5.41
CA SER A 337 75.95 -6.64 4.41
C SER A 337 77.14 -7.34 5.08
N GLY A 338 77.19 -8.67 4.99
CA GLY A 338 78.28 -9.44 5.57
C GLY A 338 79.62 -8.96 5.00
N GLY A 339 80.36 -8.20 5.80
CA GLY A 339 81.79 -8.04 5.60
C GLY A 339 82.45 -9.33 6.06
N GLU A 340 83.12 -10.01 5.13
CA GLU A 340 84.24 -10.87 5.47
C GLU A 340 85.17 -10.08 6.40
N GLY A 341 85.30 -10.55 7.64
CA GLY A 341 86.37 -10.13 8.55
C GLY A 341 87.69 -10.72 8.13
#